data_AF-A0A833FXU1-F1
#
_entry.id   AF-A0A833FXU1-F1
#
_cell.length_a   1.000
_cell.length_b   1.000
_cell.length_c   1.000
_cell.angle_alpha   90.00
_cell.angle_beta   90.00
_cell.angle_gamma   90.00
#
_symmetry.space_group_name_H-M   'P 1'
#
loop_
_entity.id
_entity.type
_entity.pdbx_description
1 polymer ?
#
loop_
_entity_poly.entity_id
_entity_poly.type
_entity_poly.pdbx_seq_one_letter_code
_entity_poly.pdbx_strand_id
1 'polypeptide(L)'
;MSTRETKSEYSILVDEELLDKESLSPVRSHSTLFTYNKTIYYKKGLVSFRFSTEDLLNALEAEAHILLDVKCIEKYKADFFIGNRGYKSVDVSSKLSNGLSFDRVNHVSIDNKFNVLKGAIIGYARGILTSSNSSEQALKSDLIAIKNLFAGLNTSIMMSGDAVQNPDSIIMSIQKAKSAYDILRQIKTNLFDILLQQFKEIQELALKRSEELSANKFVDKVAEIKRLEDKKEEIEHLIYGIEVDNNLSDLLSELECIKDQERMNGMKVGKSRLYFKKGTHEYERKAYLKEEISRFESTHSEYKSLLEQKREINDRIFKLSSNSTIYDNVILGIFARISDIINDLIKKVNDTEELNDVTLNNIEVQSNGNICVKVASASQAEVEYFNVALSYIIANPTSEPISDALILNLIKETGIIYKSLPSSSSAEGNAILQCLRQYWDYKNRRVPSFSIPNDLNVFQSIMSFYVKPFGYDQIERYMLNKRYAEKSYAFMLWGACLGYASLPKTFTNIIYQDSELYKPIDEYLETIRKGLLE
;
A
#
# COMPACT_ATOMS: atom_id res chain seq x y z
N MET A 1 -11.42 -36.15 19.04
CA MET A 1 -10.00 -36.38 19.34
C MET A 1 -9.75 -37.87 19.51
N SER A 2 -8.51 -38.33 19.31
CA SER A 2 -8.14 -39.76 19.37
C SER A 2 -6.78 -39.94 20.05
N THR A 3 -6.63 -40.97 20.89
CA THR A 3 -5.33 -41.38 21.47
C THR A 3 -4.50 -42.25 20.52
N ARG A 4 -5.05 -42.56 19.34
CA ARG A 4 -4.37 -43.26 18.25
C ARG A 4 -4.36 -42.41 16.99
N GLU A 5 -3.36 -42.63 16.14
CA GLU A 5 -3.28 -41.95 14.86
C GLU A 5 -4.52 -42.25 13.98
N THR A 6 -5.04 -41.20 13.36
CA THR A 6 -6.19 -41.24 12.47
C THR A 6 -5.76 -41.43 11.03
N LYS A 7 -6.60 -42.07 10.22
CA LYS A 7 -6.38 -42.16 8.77
C LYS A 7 -6.78 -40.82 8.13
N SER A 8 -5.86 -39.88 8.05
CA SER A 8 -6.09 -38.56 7.45
C SER A 8 -4.85 -38.05 6.72
N GLU A 9 -5.08 -37.20 5.71
CA GLU A 9 -4.02 -36.54 4.96
C GLU A 9 -3.23 -35.56 5.83
N TYR A 10 -3.91 -34.99 6.83
CA TYR A 10 -3.38 -34.08 7.84
C TYR A 10 -3.86 -34.52 9.22
N SER A 11 -3.02 -34.36 10.24
CA SER A 11 -3.42 -34.53 11.64
C SER A 11 -2.72 -33.49 12.50
N ILE A 12 -3.40 -33.04 13.56
CA ILE A 12 -2.82 -32.17 14.57
C ILE A 12 -2.63 -33.00 15.82
N LEU A 13 -1.39 -33.09 16.28
CA LEU A 13 -1.02 -33.71 17.54
C LEU A 13 -1.04 -32.60 18.58
N VAL A 14 -1.84 -32.80 19.63
CA VAL A 14 -2.02 -31.83 20.71
C VAL A 14 -1.55 -32.51 21.99
N ASP A 15 -0.66 -31.84 22.71
CA ASP A 15 -0.22 -32.31 24.03
C ASP A 15 -1.38 -32.27 25.04
N GLU A 16 -1.40 -33.21 25.98
CA GLU A 16 -2.45 -33.26 26.99
C GLU A 16 -2.45 -32.04 27.92
N GLU A 17 -1.33 -31.34 28.05
CA GLU A 17 -1.22 -30.08 28.81
C GLU A 17 -2.11 -28.96 28.24
N LEU A 18 -2.45 -29.01 26.95
CA LEU A 18 -3.35 -28.04 26.32
C LEU A 18 -4.83 -28.35 26.52
N LEU A 19 -5.14 -29.52 27.09
CA LEU A 19 -6.50 -30.01 27.22
C LEU A 19 -6.98 -29.90 28.67
N ASP A 20 -8.20 -29.43 28.82
CA ASP A 20 -8.94 -29.59 30.06
C ASP A 20 -9.51 -31.01 30.12
N LYS A 21 -8.97 -31.82 31.03
CA LYS A 21 -9.33 -33.23 31.18
C LYS A 21 -10.79 -33.42 31.61
N GLU A 22 -11.40 -32.45 32.30
CA GLU A 22 -12.82 -32.51 32.68
C GLU A 22 -13.75 -32.29 31.49
N SER A 23 -13.26 -31.63 30.44
CA SER A 23 -13.99 -31.36 29.20
C SER A 23 -13.88 -32.48 28.17
N LEU A 24 -13.18 -33.58 28.50
CA LEU A 24 -13.05 -34.77 27.66
C LEU A 24 -14.16 -35.77 27.97
N SER A 25 -14.96 -36.10 26.97
CA SER A 25 -16.00 -37.13 27.09
C SER A 25 -15.70 -38.31 26.16
N PRO A 26 -15.61 -39.55 26.67
CA PRO A 26 -15.35 -40.71 25.83
C PRO A 26 -16.53 -40.97 24.87
N VAL A 27 -16.21 -41.33 23.63
CA VAL A 27 -17.24 -41.71 22.65
C VAL A 27 -17.74 -43.12 22.98
N ARG A 28 -19.06 -43.28 23.12
CA ARG A 28 -19.68 -44.56 23.44
C ARG A 28 -19.23 -45.63 22.43
N SER A 29 -18.71 -46.75 22.94
CA SER A 29 -18.21 -47.90 22.17
C SER A 29 -16.79 -47.78 21.57
N HIS A 30 -16.05 -46.70 21.84
CA HIS A 30 -14.67 -46.52 21.35
C HIS A 30 -13.72 -45.99 22.43
N SER A 31 -12.89 -46.86 23.00
CA SER A 31 -11.97 -46.53 24.11
C SER A 31 -10.86 -45.53 23.76
N THR A 32 -10.62 -45.29 22.48
CA THR A 32 -9.56 -44.38 22.01
C THR A 32 -10.09 -43.04 21.51
N LEU A 33 -11.42 -42.82 21.49
CA LEU A 33 -12.04 -41.62 20.92
C LEU A 33 -12.71 -40.78 22.00
N PHE A 34 -12.50 -39.48 21.92
CA PHE A 34 -13.02 -38.49 22.87
C PHE A 34 -13.63 -37.30 22.12
N THR A 35 -14.73 -36.77 22.63
CA THR A 35 -15.21 -35.43 22.29
C THR A 35 -14.58 -34.42 23.23
N TYR A 36 -14.31 -33.22 22.72
CA TYR A 36 -13.80 -32.07 23.46
C TYR A 36 -14.64 -30.87 23.05
N ASN A 37 -15.19 -30.15 24.03
CA ASN A 37 -16.20 -29.12 23.81
C ASN A 37 -15.67 -27.69 24.07
N LYS A 38 -14.36 -27.52 24.32
CA LYS A 38 -13.71 -26.22 24.47
C LYS A 38 -12.80 -25.92 23.26
N THR A 39 -12.39 -24.66 23.15
CA THR A 39 -11.40 -24.24 22.15
C THR A 39 -10.00 -24.67 22.56
N ILE A 40 -9.24 -25.27 21.64
CA ILE A 40 -7.84 -25.65 21.85
C ILE A 40 -6.97 -24.50 21.40
N TYR A 41 -6.25 -23.90 22.35
CA TYR A 41 -5.30 -22.83 22.09
C TYR A 41 -3.91 -23.43 21.84
N TYR A 42 -3.39 -23.27 20.63
CA TYR A 42 -2.08 -23.81 20.30
C TYR A 42 -0.96 -23.03 20.96
N LYS A 43 -0.06 -23.77 21.61
CA LYS A 43 1.21 -23.29 22.15
C LYS A 43 2.35 -24.02 21.44
N LYS A 44 3.35 -23.26 20.99
CA LYS A 44 4.54 -23.82 20.32
C LYS A 44 5.24 -24.82 21.25
N GLY A 45 5.68 -25.94 20.68
CA GLY A 45 6.28 -27.04 21.42
C GLY A 45 5.29 -28.00 22.11
N LEU A 46 4.00 -27.66 22.16
CA LEU A 46 2.92 -28.53 22.67
C LEU A 46 1.91 -28.93 21.57
N VAL A 47 2.21 -28.59 20.33
CA VAL A 47 1.42 -28.96 19.15
C VAL A 47 2.36 -29.36 18.03
N SER A 48 1.97 -30.32 17.22
CA SER A 48 2.69 -30.69 16.00
C SER A 48 1.73 -31.00 14.87
N PHE A 49 2.14 -30.68 13.65
CA PHE A 49 1.30 -30.81 12.45
C PHE A 49 1.86 -31.89 11.55
N ARG A 50 1.12 -32.98 11.44
CA ARG A 50 1.48 -34.13 10.64
C ARG A 50 0.89 -34.02 9.25
N PHE A 51 1.72 -34.26 8.25
CA PHE A 51 1.33 -34.40 6.84
C PHE A 51 1.55 -35.85 6.39
N SER A 52 0.71 -36.33 5.48
CA SER A 52 0.83 -37.69 4.94
C SER A 52 1.90 -37.84 3.86
N THR A 53 2.27 -36.74 3.20
CA THR A 53 3.30 -36.67 2.15
C THR A 53 3.98 -35.30 2.13
N GLU A 54 5.22 -35.26 1.64
CA GLU A 54 5.99 -34.03 1.43
C GLU A 54 5.27 -33.05 0.49
N ASP A 55 4.63 -33.54 -0.56
CA ASP A 55 3.92 -32.69 -1.53
C ASP A 55 2.80 -31.86 -0.89
N LEU A 56 2.14 -32.39 0.14
CA LEU A 56 1.06 -31.68 0.85
C LEU A 56 1.61 -30.60 1.77
N LEU A 57 2.75 -30.86 2.41
CA LEU A 57 3.45 -29.86 3.20
C LEU A 57 3.92 -28.71 2.30
N ASN A 58 4.56 -29.03 1.18
CA ASN A 58 5.01 -28.04 0.19
C ASN A 58 3.83 -27.22 -0.38
N ALA A 59 2.69 -27.86 -0.66
CA ALA A 59 1.49 -27.17 -1.10
C ALA A 59 0.96 -26.18 -0.05
N LEU A 60 0.90 -26.59 1.23
CA LEU A 60 0.49 -25.69 2.32
C LEU A 60 1.45 -24.51 2.46
N GLU A 61 2.76 -24.74 2.41
CA GLU A 61 3.74 -23.64 2.49
C GLU A 61 3.58 -22.66 1.33
N ALA A 62 3.44 -23.17 0.10
CA ALA A 62 3.23 -22.35 -1.08
C ALA A 62 1.92 -21.54 -0.99
N GLU A 63 0.80 -22.17 -0.62
CA GLU A 63 -0.49 -21.50 -0.44
C GLU A 63 -0.43 -20.45 0.66
N ALA A 64 0.23 -20.76 1.77
CA ALA A 64 0.37 -19.81 2.86
C ALA A 64 1.21 -18.58 2.46
N HIS A 65 2.20 -18.72 1.58
CA HIS A 65 2.94 -17.56 1.06
C HIS A 65 2.06 -16.64 0.20
N ILE A 66 1.06 -17.19 -0.47
CA ILE A 66 0.15 -16.45 -1.36
C ILE A 66 -1.03 -15.84 -0.58
N LEU A 67 -1.61 -16.59 0.35
CA LEU A 67 -2.79 -16.20 1.12
C LEU A 67 -2.42 -15.25 2.26
N LEU A 68 -3.01 -14.05 2.25
CA LEU A 68 -2.80 -13.03 3.28
C LEU A 68 -3.51 -13.34 4.61
N ASP A 69 -4.32 -14.39 4.66
CA ASP A 69 -5.13 -14.76 5.82
C ASP A 69 -4.49 -15.87 6.67
N VAL A 70 -3.56 -16.64 6.09
CA VAL A 70 -2.90 -17.77 6.78
C VAL A 70 -1.71 -17.28 7.60
N LYS A 71 -1.95 -17.09 8.90
CA LYS A 71 -1.00 -16.53 9.88
C LYS A 71 -0.21 -17.62 10.62
N CYS A 72 0.89 -17.22 11.27
CA CYS A 72 1.67 -18.06 12.20
C CYS A 72 2.35 -19.31 11.59
N ILE A 73 2.46 -19.42 10.27
CA ILE A 73 3.18 -20.54 9.64
C ILE A 73 4.64 -20.57 10.07
N GLU A 74 5.34 -19.43 10.01
CA GLU A 74 6.74 -19.34 10.44
C GLU A 74 6.93 -19.73 11.92
N LYS A 75 5.96 -19.40 12.77
CA LYS A 75 5.98 -19.76 14.19
C LYS A 75 6.00 -21.28 14.39
N TYR A 76 5.18 -22.02 13.65
CA TYR A 76 4.97 -23.47 13.81
C TYR A 76 5.72 -24.33 12.78
N LYS A 77 6.49 -23.73 11.88
CA LYS A 77 7.19 -24.44 10.80
C LYS A 77 8.07 -25.59 11.32
N ALA A 78 8.73 -25.38 12.45
CA ALA A 78 9.56 -26.41 13.10
C ALA A 78 8.75 -27.58 13.70
N ASP A 79 7.44 -27.40 13.88
CA ASP A 79 6.53 -28.41 14.41
C ASP A 79 5.82 -29.20 13.29
N PHE A 80 6.18 -28.97 12.02
CA PHE A 80 5.65 -29.69 10.86
C PHE A 80 6.48 -30.95 10.58
N PHE A 81 5.81 -32.06 10.31
CA PHE A 81 6.51 -33.32 10.02
C PHE A 81 5.70 -34.27 9.12
N ILE A 82 6.40 -35.19 8.45
CA ILE A 82 5.79 -36.24 7.64
C ILE A 82 5.58 -37.51 8.49
N GLY A 83 4.33 -37.95 8.60
CA GLY A 83 3.99 -39.16 9.35
C GLY A 83 4.12 -40.43 8.51
N ASN A 84 4.93 -41.40 8.96
CA ASN A 84 5.13 -42.69 8.30
C ASN A 84 3.81 -43.49 8.18
N ARG A 85 3.55 -44.06 6.99
CA ARG A 85 2.30 -44.76 6.59
C ARG A 85 1.98 -46.08 7.35
N GLY A 86 2.52 -46.30 8.55
CA GLY A 86 2.55 -47.60 9.24
C GLY A 86 1.61 -47.80 10.44
N TYR A 87 0.76 -46.83 10.80
CA TYR A 87 -0.05 -46.94 12.02
C TYR A 87 -1.37 -47.67 11.79
N LYS A 88 -1.80 -48.47 12.78
CA LYS A 88 -3.16 -49.05 12.85
C LYS A 88 -4.18 -47.92 13.05
N SER A 89 -4.55 -47.28 11.95
CA SER A 89 -5.37 -46.09 11.94
C SER A 89 -6.82 -46.39 12.30
N VAL A 90 -7.42 -45.56 13.15
CA VAL A 90 -8.87 -45.62 13.43
C VAL A 90 -9.61 -44.78 12.39
N ASP A 91 -10.60 -45.36 11.70
CA ASP A 91 -11.56 -44.60 10.91
C ASP A 91 -12.59 -43.96 11.85
N VAL A 92 -12.59 -42.63 11.88
CA VAL A 92 -13.38 -41.76 12.78
C VAL A 92 -14.65 -41.24 12.07
N SER A 93 -14.64 -41.20 10.73
CA SER A 93 -15.64 -40.50 9.91
C SER A 93 -17.04 -41.12 9.96
N SER A 94 -17.13 -42.44 10.15
CA SER A 94 -18.38 -43.21 10.17
C SER A 94 -19.02 -43.36 11.55
N LYS A 95 -18.41 -42.82 12.62
CA LYS A 95 -18.72 -43.19 14.02
C LYS A 95 -19.13 -42.04 14.95
N LEU A 96 -19.11 -40.80 14.46
CA LEU A 96 -19.56 -39.62 15.21
C LEU A 96 -21.04 -39.34 14.92
N SER A 97 -21.94 -40.19 15.42
CA SER A 97 -23.37 -39.87 15.40
C SER A 97 -23.72 -39.00 16.61
N ASN A 98 -24.07 -37.73 16.35
CA ASN A 98 -24.82 -36.82 17.21
C ASN A 98 -24.38 -36.73 18.69
N GLY A 99 -23.51 -35.76 19.00
CA GLY A 99 -23.16 -35.49 20.39
C GLY A 99 -22.26 -34.29 20.62
N LEU A 100 -22.46 -33.19 19.90
CA LEU A 100 -21.81 -31.91 20.26
C LEU A 100 -22.80 -31.07 21.06
N SER A 101 -23.02 -31.45 22.32
CA SER A 101 -23.61 -30.55 23.33
C SER A 101 -22.51 -29.58 23.75
N PHE A 102 -22.38 -28.52 22.99
CA PHE A 102 -21.62 -27.36 23.42
C PHE A 102 -22.51 -26.54 24.34
N ASP A 103 -22.01 -26.13 25.50
CA ASP A 103 -22.50 -24.89 26.12
C ASP A 103 -22.00 -23.72 25.25
N ARG A 104 -22.63 -23.58 24.07
CA ARG A 104 -22.14 -22.71 22.98
C ARG A 104 -22.02 -21.28 23.45
N VAL A 105 -22.87 -20.83 24.37
CA VAL A 105 -23.00 -19.41 24.69
C VAL A 105 -21.82 -18.93 25.53
N ASN A 106 -21.45 -19.67 26.58
CA ASN A 106 -20.40 -19.25 27.51
C ASN A 106 -19.00 -19.35 26.90
N HIS A 107 -18.66 -20.48 26.26
CA HIS A 107 -17.34 -20.66 25.66
C HIS A 107 -17.10 -19.73 24.47
N VAL A 108 -18.10 -19.53 23.59
CA VAL A 108 -17.97 -18.59 22.47
C VAL A 108 -17.84 -17.14 22.96
N SER A 109 -18.51 -16.77 24.05
CA SER A 109 -18.38 -15.44 24.65
C SER A 109 -16.94 -15.18 25.14
N ILE A 110 -16.34 -16.14 25.85
CA ILE A 110 -14.95 -16.06 26.33
C ILE A 110 -13.98 -16.00 25.14
N ASP A 111 -14.16 -16.86 24.14
CA ASP A 111 -13.30 -16.90 22.95
C ASP A 111 -13.38 -15.59 22.15
N ASN A 112 -14.58 -15.02 21.99
CA ASN A 112 -14.76 -13.72 21.35
C ASN A 112 -14.07 -12.60 22.13
N LYS A 113 -14.20 -12.61 23.46
CA LYS A 113 -13.55 -11.60 24.31
C LYS A 113 -12.03 -11.72 24.24
N PHE A 114 -11.50 -12.93 24.31
CA PHE A 114 -10.08 -13.19 24.15
C PHE A 114 -9.57 -12.81 22.76
N ASN A 115 -10.34 -13.07 21.70
CA ASN A 115 -10.00 -12.66 20.33
C ASN A 115 -9.82 -11.14 20.20
N VAL A 116 -10.69 -10.35 20.82
CA VAL A 116 -10.60 -8.88 20.83
C VAL A 116 -9.41 -8.40 21.66
N LEU A 117 -9.23 -8.93 22.88
CA LEU A 117 -8.08 -8.61 23.74
C LEU A 117 -6.76 -8.94 23.05
N LYS A 118 -6.65 -10.13 22.45
CA LYS A 118 -5.50 -10.54 21.67
C LYS A 118 -5.25 -9.62 20.49
N GLY A 119 -6.32 -9.17 19.81
CA GLY A 119 -6.23 -8.16 18.76
C GLY A 119 -5.63 -6.85 19.26
N ALA A 120 -6.08 -6.36 20.41
CA ALA A 120 -5.57 -5.15 21.05
C ALA A 120 -4.08 -5.28 21.42
N ILE A 121 -3.69 -6.35 22.12
CA ILE A 121 -2.31 -6.58 22.55
C ILE A 121 -1.36 -6.73 21.36
N ILE A 122 -1.76 -7.48 20.33
CA ILE A 122 -0.95 -7.64 19.11
C ILE A 122 -0.87 -6.32 18.34
N GLY A 123 -1.94 -5.53 18.30
CA GLY A 123 -1.94 -4.18 17.73
C GLY A 123 -0.95 -3.26 18.45
N TYR A 124 -0.97 -3.26 19.79
CA TYR A 124 -0.06 -2.49 20.61
C TYR A 124 1.40 -2.90 20.38
N ALA A 125 1.71 -4.20 20.50
CA ALA A 125 3.04 -4.75 20.28
C ALA A 125 3.57 -4.42 18.87
N ARG A 126 2.72 -4.59 17.84
CA ARG A 126 3.05 -4.24 16.46
C ARG A 126 3.39 -2.77 16.30
N GLY A 127 2.67 -1.89 17.00
CA GLY A 127 2.90 -0.46 16.94
C GLY A 127 4.20 -0.06 17.63
N ILE A 128 4.50 -0.58 18.82
CA ILE A 128 5.81 -0.38 19.47
C ILE A 128 6.95 -0.84 18.56
N LEU A 129 6.86 -2.08 18.05
CA LEU A 129 7.92 -2.72 17.28
C LEU A 129 8.41 -1.85 16.13
N THR A 130 7.51 -1.18 15.42
CA THR A 130 7.90 -0.34 14.29
C THR A 130 7.82 1.14 14.57
N SER A 131 7.55 1.58 15.81
CA SER A 131 7.63 3.00 16.14
C SER A 131 9.04 3.49 15.87
N SER A 132 9.23 4.24 14.79
CA SER A 132 10.53 4.84 14.53
C SER A 132 10.83 5.83 15.65
N ASN A 133 12.10 5.96 16.03
CA ASN A 133 12.48 7.07 16.89
C ASN A 133 12.14 8.42 16.19
N SER A 134 11.97 9.49 16.97
CA SER A 134 11.53 10.79 16.45
C SER A 134 12.40 11.32 15.30
N SER A 135 13.69 10.98 15.30
CA SER A 135 14.65 11.41 14.28
C SER A 135 14.50 10.62 12.97
N GLU A 136 14.30 9.31 13.04
CA GLU A 136 14.01 8.46 11.88
C GLU A 136 12.67 8.81 11.24
N GLN A 137 11.64 9.03 12.07
CA GLN A 137 10.34 9.45 11.57
C GLN A 137 10.45 10.81 10.85
N ALA A 138 11.20 11.76 11.44
CA ALA A 138 11.44 13.05 10.81
C ALA A 138 12.15 12.91 9.45
N LEU A 139 13.15 12.03 9.35
CA LEU A 139 13.85 11.75 8.09
C LEU A 139 12.89 11.15 7.04
N LYS A 140 12.08 10.15 7.41
CA LYS A 140 11.08 9.56 6.51
C LYS A 140 10.06 10.60 6.04
N SER A 141 9.56 11.43 6.95
CA SER A 141 8.64 12.52 6.62
C SER A 141 9.29 13.56 5.70
N ASP A 142 10.56 13.92 5.93
CA ASP A 142 11.30 14.86 5.09
C ASP A 142 11.53 14.29 3.68
N LEU A 143 11.85 12.99 3.53
CA LEU A 143 11.96 12.33 2.22
C LEU A 143 10.63 12.29 1.45
N ILE A 144 9.52 12.02 2.14
CA ILE A 144 8.17 12.08 1.54
C ILE A 144 7.81 13.51 1.13
N ALA A 145 8.17 14.51 1.95
CA ALA A 145 7.97 15.90 1.60
C ALA A 145 8.76 16.28 0.34
N ILE A 146 10.02 15.86 0.23
CA ILE A 146 10.84 16.05 -0.98
C ILE A 146 10.17 15.39 -2.20
N LYS A 147 9.68 14.15 -2.07
CA LYS A 147 8.94 13.48 -3.15
C LYS A 147 7.73 14.28 -3.63
N ASN A 148 6.92 14.77 -2.70
CA ASN A 148 5.73 15.56 -3.01
C ASN A 148 6.09 16.91 -3.63
N LEU A 149 7.18 17.55 -3.17
CA LEU A 149 7.70 18.78 -3.75
C LEU A 149 8.10 18.56 -5.22
N PHE A 150 8.79 17.47 -5.56
CA PHE A 150 9.16 17.18 -6.95
C PHE A 150 7.95 16.84 -7.83
N ALA A 151 6.95 16.15 -7.31
CA ALA A 151 5.70 15.91 -8.04
C ALA A 151 4.95 17.21 -8.36
N GLY A 152 4.87 18.12 -7.37
CA GLY A 152 4.30 19.46 -7.55
C GLY A 152 5.13 20.30 -8.54
N LEU A 153 6.46 20.26 -8.44
CA LEU A 153 7.37 20.97 -9.33
C LEU A 153 7.22 20.50 -10.79
N ASN A 154 7.15 19.20 -11.03
CA ASN A 154 6.90 18.64 -12.37
C ASN A 154 5.61 19.23 -12.97
N THR A 155 4.53 19.23 -12.19
CA THR A 155 3.24 19.78 -12.62
C THR A 155 3.35 21.28 -12.92
N SER A 156 4.04 22.04 -12.07
CA SER A 156 4.25 23.48 -12.26
C SER A 156 5.03 23.78 -13.54
N ILE A 157 6.18 23.14 -13.77
CA ILE A 157 7.02 23.39 -14.95
C ILE A 157 6.24 23.03 -16.22
N MET A 158 5.57 21.87 -16.25
CA MET A 158 4.87 21.41 -17.43
C MET A 158 3.67 22.30 -17.79
N MET A 159 2.95 22.82 -16.79
CA MET A 159 1.72 23.60 -16.99
C MET A 159 1.95 25.10 -17.14
N SER A 160 2.83 25.72 -16.34
CA SER A 160 2.99 27.18 -16.34
C SER A 160 3.95 27.68 -17.42
N GLY A 161 4.90 26.83 -17.84
CA GLY A 161 5.94 27.22 -18.79
C GLY A 161 7.10 28.00 -18.15
N ASP A 162 7.06 28.23 -16.84
CA ASP A 162 8.04 29.05 -16.15
C ASP A 162 9.23 28.22 -15.65
N ALA A 163 10.34 28.92 -15.39
CA ALA A 163 11.49 28.36 -14.70
C ALA A 163 11.16 27.97 -13.24
N VAL A 164 12.04 27.14 -12.65
CA VAL A 164 11.93 26.67 -11.26
C VAL A 164 11.87 27.86 -10.30
N GLN A 165 10.80 27.92 -9.51
CA GLN A 165 10.64 28.93 -8.45
C GLN A 165 11.29 28.46 -7.14
N ASN A 166 12.01 29.34 -6.46
CA ASN A 166 12.67 29.11 -5.17
C ASN A 166 13.56 27.84 -5.12
N PRO A 167 14.55 27.70 -6.02
CA PRO A 167 15.43 26.54 -6.08
C PRO A 167 16.17 26.27 -4.77
N ASP A 168 16.56 27.32 -4.04
CA ASP A 168 17.30 27.20 -2.78
C ASP A 168 16.52 26.44 -1.69
N SER A 169 15.19 26.61 -1.64
CA SER A 169 14.34 25.92 -0.67
C SER A 169 14.37 24.39 -0.87
N ILE A 170 14.37 23.95 -2.13
CA ILE A 170 14.44 22.53 -2.49
C ILE A 170 15.84 21.99 -2.17
N ILE A 171 16.91 22.74 -2.49
CA ILE A 171 18.29 22.39 -2.15
C ILE A 171 18.45 22.22 -0.64
N MET A 172 17.97 23.19 0.14
CA MET A 172 18.02 23.15 1.60
C MET A 172 17.28 21.92 2.16
N SER A 173 16.11 21.60 1.60
CA SER A 173 15.34 20.41 2.01
C SER A 173 16.12 19.12 1.77
N ILE A 174 16.75 18.98 0.60
CA ILE A 174 17.59 17.82 0.25
C ILE A 174 18.81 17.74 1.18
N GLN A 175 19.50 18.85 1.42
CA GLN A 175 20.69 18.89 2.29
C GLN A 175 20.35 18.60 3.76
N LYS A 176 19.20 19.08 4.24
CA LYS A 176 18.70 18.76 5.58
C LYS A 176 18.44 17.26 5.72
N ALA A 177 17.75 16.66 4.75
CA ALA A 177 17.50 15.22 4.74
C ALA A 177 18.80 14.41 4.65
N LYS A 178 19.78 14.86 3.84
CA LYS A 178 21.12 14.26 3.77
C LYS A 178 21.82 14.29 5.13
N SER A 179 21.85 15.44 5.78
CA SER A 179 22.52 15.61 7.08
C SER A 179 21.88 14.71 8.15
N ALA A 180 20.55 14.65 8.19
CA ALA A 180 19.83 13.75 9.09
C ALA A 180 20.14 12.27 8.80
N TYR A 181 20.20 11.88 7.52
CA TYR A 181 20.55 10.52 7.11
C TYR A 181 21.98 10.16 7.54
N ASP A 182 22.96 11.03 7.29
CA ASP A 182 24.37 10.78 7.62
C ASP A 182 24.58 10.62 9.14
N ILE A 183 23.87 11.43 9.95
CA ILE A 183 23.89 11.31 11.42
C ILE A 183 23.27 9.99 11.87
N LEU A 184 22.11 9.61 11.33
CA LEU A 184 21.35 8.44 11.78
C LEU A 184 21.93 7.11 11.32
N ARG A 185 22.51 7.06 10.13
CA ARG A 185 22.95 5.79 9.52
C ARG A 185 24.44 5.58 9.59
N GLN A 186 25.25 6.64 9.76
CA GLN A 186 26.71 6.56 9.74
C GLN A 186 27.30 5.89 8.48
N ILE A 187 26.48 5.71 7.44
CA ILE A 187 26.82 5.09 6.15
C ILE A 187 26.66 6.16 5.07
N LYS A 188 27.72 6.41 4.32
CA LYS A 188 27.67 7.38 3.22
C LYS A 188 26.83 6.84 2.07
N THR A 189 25.95 7.68 1.53
CA THR A 189 25.18 7.41 0.31
C THR A 189 25.43 8.52 -0.71
N ASN A 190 25.67 8.15 -1.97
CA ASN A 190 25.80 9.11 -3.07
C ASN A 190 24.44 9.55 -3.63
N LEU A 191 23.34 8.92 -3.19
CA LEU A 191 22.00 9.18 -3.72
C LEU A 191 21.55 10.62 -3.53
N PHE A 192 21.88 11.26 -2.39
CA PHE A 192 21.58 12.68 -2.18
C PHE A 192 22.37 13.59 -3.11
N ASP A 193 23.62 13.24 -3.43
CA ASP A 193 24.46 14.03 -4.34
C ASP A 193 23.96 13.90 -5.79
N ILE A 194 23.57 12.69 -6.20
CA ILE A 194 22.93 12.44 -7.50
C ILE A 194 21.59 13.19 -7.57
N LEU A 195 20.76 13.14 -6.52
CA LEU A 195 19.50 13.87 -6.44
C LEU A 195 19.71 15.38 -6.64
N LEU A 196 20.72 15.95 -5.98
CA LEU A 196 21.07 17.36 -6.12
C LEU A 196 21.55 17.69 -7.54
N GLN A 197 22.34 16.81 -8.16
CA GLN A 197 22.82 16.97 -9.53
C GLN A 197 21.65 16.93 -10.53
N GLN A 198 20.75 15.95 -10.41
CA GLN A 198 19.55 15.85 -11.24
C GLN A 198 18.66 17.09 -11.08
N PHE A 199 18.55 17.63 -9.86
CA PHE A 199 17.78 18.85 -9.65
C PHE A 199 18.41 20.09 -10.34
N LYS A 200 19.74 20.23 -10.29
CA LYS A 200 20.43 21.30 -11.03
C LYS A 200 20.19 21.19 -12.55
N GLU A 201 20.22 19.97 -13.08
CA GLU A 201 19.91 19.71 -14.49
C GLU A 201 18.47 20.14 -14.85
N ILE A 202 17.49 19.87 -13.97
CA ILE A 202 16.11 20.37 -14.13
C ILE A 202 16.09 21.90 -14.16
N GLN A 203 16.82 22.59 -13.27
CA GLN A 203 16.82 24.05 -13.24
C GLN A 203 17.30 24.64 -14.57
N GLU A 204 18.42 24.12 -15.10
CA GLU A 204 18.98 24.57 -16.37
C GLU A 204 18.03 24.31 -17.55
N LEU A 205 17.45 23.11 -17.62
CA LEU A 205 16.54 22.73 -18.69
C LEU A 205 15.20 23.48 -18.61
N ALA A 206 14.68 23.69 -17.41
CA ALA A 206 13.45 24.46 -17.19
C ALA A 206 13.64 25.93 -17.55
N LEU A 207 14.81 26.51 -17.28
CA LEU A 207 15.14 27.87 -17.72
C LEU A 207 15.18 27.96 -19.24
N LYS A 208 15.92 27.07 -19.91
CA LYS A 208 15.98 27.02 -21.39
C LYS A 208 14.60 26.84 -22.02
N ARG A 209 13.78 25.97 -21.43
CA ARG A 209 12.38 25.77 -21.83
C ARG A 209 11.56 27.05 -21.67
N SER A 210 11.68 27.73 -20.52
CA SER A 210 10.97 28.97 -20.25
C SER A 210 11.36 30.08 -21.24
N GLU A 211 12.65 30.18 -21.57
CA GLU A 211 13.16 31.12 -22.57
C GLU A 211 12.57 30.82 -23.96
N GLU A 212 12.58 29.56 -24.40
CA GLU A 212 12.00 29.15 -25.70
C GLU A 212 10.48 29.42 -25.76
N LEU A 213 9.75 29.12 -24.70
CA LEU A 213 8.31 29.40 -24.61
C LEU A 213 8.03 30.91 -24.59
N SER A 214 8.87 31.70 -23.92
CA SER A 214 8.72 33.16 -23.86
C SER A 214 8.99 33.81 -25.21
N ALA A 215 10.00 33.34 -25.96
CA ALA A 215 10.26 33.80 -27.32
C ALA A 215 9.06 33.56 -28.24
N ASN A 216 8.35 32.45 -28.04
CA ASN A 216 7.15 32.10 -28.80
C ASN A 216 5.89 32.88 -28.40
N LYS A 217 5.87 33.63 -27.28
CA LYS A 217 4.72 34.46 -26.85
C LYS A 217 4.61 35.80 -27.58
N PHE A 218 5.69 36.30 -28.20
CA PHE A 218 5.73 37.60 -28.89
C PHE A 218 5.34 37.52 -30.37
N VAL A 219 5.09 36.32 -30.89
CA VAL A 219 4.56 36.11 -32.24
C VAL A 219 3.04 36.08 -32.15
N ASP A 220 2.34 36.79 -33.05
CA ASP A 220 0.91 36.56 -33.26
C ASP A 220 0.74 35.15 -33.84
N LYS A 221 0.63 34.17 -32.93
CA LYS A 221 0.60 32.75 -33.26
C LYS A 221 -0.52 32.44 -34.24
N VAL A 222 -1.66 33.13 -34.15
CA VAL A 222 -2.82 32.90 -35.02
C VAL A 222 -2.50 33.39 -36.43
N ALA A 223 -1.94 34.59 -36.56
CA ALA A 223 -1.56 35.13 -37.86
C ALA A 223 -0.42 34.35 -38.53
N GLU A 224 0.62 33.94 -37.79
CA GLU A 224 1.75 33.21 -38.35
C GLU A 224 1.41 31.74 -38.66
N ILE A 225 0.59 31.07 -37.84
CA ILE A 225 0.07 29.74 -38.19
C ILE A 225 -0.74 29.82 -39.49
N LYS A 226 -1.65 30.81 -39.62
CA LYS A 226 -2.43 30.99 -40.84
C LYS A 226 -1.53 31.24 -42.06
N ARG A 227 -0.51 32.09 -41.94
CA ARG A 227 0.46 32.34 -43.02
C ARG A 227 1.23 31.08 -43.44
N LEU A 228 1.59 30.24 -42.46
CA LEU A 228 2.26 28.97 -42.70
C LEU A 228 1.32 27.92 -43.31
N GLU A 229 0.04 27.91 -42.94
CA GLU A 229 -1.00 27.08 -43.55
C GLU A 229 -1.25 27.48 -45.01
N ASP A 230 -1.39 28.78 -45.30
CA ASP A 230 -1.54 29.29 -46.67
C ASP A 230 -0.33 28.87 -47.54
N LYS A 231 0.89 29.01 -47.01
CA LYS A 231 2.11 28.60 -47.71
C LYS A 231 2.22 27.07 -47.88
N LYS A 232 1.70 26.31 -46.92
CA LYS A 232 1.62 24.85 -47.02
C LYS A 232 0.68 24.45 -48.16
N GLU A 233 -0.47 25.10 -48.27
CA GLU A 233 -1.45 24.84 -49.33
C GLU A 233 -0.85 25.13 -50.72
N GLU A 234 -0.11 26.22 -50.87
CA GLU A 234 0.65 26.53 -52.10
C GLU A 234 1.65 25.43 -52.46
N ILE A 235 2.45 24.97 -51.48
CA ILE A 235 3.43 23.89 -51.69
C ILE A 235 2.74 22.56 -52.02
N GLU A 236 1.61 22.26 -51.36
CA GLU A 236 0.82 21.06 -51.64
C GLU A 236 0.22 21.08 -53.06
N HIS A 237 -0.20 22.25 -53.54
CA HIS A 237 -0.63 22.42 -54.93
C HIS A 237 0.51 22.19 -55.94
N LEU A 238 1.72 22.69 -55.66
CA LEU A 238 2.88 22.47 -56.52
C LEU A 238 3.32 21.00 -56.54
N ILE A 239 3.35 20.35 -55.37
CA ILE A 239 3.62 18.92 -55.22
C ILE A 239 2.61 18.11 -56.05
N TYR A 240 1.31 18.42 -55.92
CA TYR A 240 0.26 17.73 -56.66
C TYR A 240 0.39 17.91 -58.18
N GLY A 241 0.76 19.10 -58.65
CA GLY A 241 1.03 19.34 -60.07
C GLY A 241 2.15 18.44 -60.61
N ILE A 242 3.27 18.37 -59.88
CA ILE A 242 4.39 17.48 -60.22
C ILE A 242 3.95 16.00 -60.18
N GLU A 243 3.13 15.61 -59.21
CA GLU A 243 2.65 14.23 -59.07
C GLU A 243 1.77 13.80 -60.24
N VAL A 244 0.92 14.70 -60.73
CA VAL A 244 0.07 14.47 -61.91
C VAL A 244 0.90 14.42 -63.19
N ASP A 245 1.80 15.39 -63.39
CA ASP A 245 2.62 15.48 -64.62
C ASP A 245 3.58 14.29 -64.81
N ASN A 246 3.92 13.59 -63.71
CA ASN A 246 4.86 12.47 -63.72
C ASN A 246 4.19 11.10 -63.47
N ASN A 247 2.85 11.01 -63.50
CA ASN A 247 2.09 9.80 -63.14
C ASN A 247 2.42 9.24 -61.73
N LEU A 248 2.97 10.06 -60.83
CA LEU A 248 3.29 9.65 -59.47
C LEU A 248 2.00 9.48 -58.64
N SER A 249 0.97 10.27 -58.92
CA SER A 249 -0.36 10.17 -58.29
C SER A 249 -0.95 8.76 -58.37
N ASP A 250 -0.83 8.10 -59.53
CA ASP A 250 -1.33 6.74 -59.74
C ASP A 250 -0.55 5.72 -58.91
N LEU A 251 0.78 5.85 -58.86
CA LEU A 251 1.66 4.99 -58.06
C LEU A 251 1.41 5.16 -56.55
N LEU A 252 1.19 6.40 -56.09
CA LEU A 252 0.87 6.73 -54.70
C LEU A 252 -0.51 6.18 -54.29
N SER A 253 -1.52 6.34 -55.15
CA SER A 253 -2.87 5.82 -54.94
C SER A 253 -2.89 4.29 -54.87
N GLU A 254 -2.17 3.63 -55.78
CA GLU A 254 -2.05 2.17 -55.78
C GLU A 254 -1.33 1.67 -54.52
N LEU A 255 -0.25 2.34 -54.09
CA LEU A 255 0.47 2.00 -52.87
C LEU A 255 -0.45 2.13 -51.65
N GLU A 256 -1.26 3.18 -51.56
CA GLU A 256 -2.18 3.39 -50.44
C GLU A 256 -3.31 2.35 -50.40
N CYS A 257 -3.85 1.96 -51.56
CA CYS A 257 -4.83 0.88 -51.66
C CYS A 257 -4.29 -0.43 -51.05
N ILE A 258 -3.03 -0.78 -51.33
CA ILE A 258 -2.38 -1.96 -50.73
C ILE A 258 -2.24 -1.78 -49.21
N LYS A 259 -1.83 -0.59 -48.72
CA LYS A 259 -1.71 -0.34 -47.27
C LYS A 259 -3.05 -0.40 -46.54
N ASP A 260 -4.12 0.06 -47.17
CA ASP A 260 -5.47 0.03 -46.60
C ASP A 260 -6.02 -1.38 -46.54
N GLN A 261 -5.75 -2.20 -47.56
CA GLN A 261 -6.06 -3.63 -47.49
C GLN A 261 -5.33 -4.33 -46.33
N GLU A 262 -4.07 -3.97 -46.05
CA GLU A 262 -3.34 -4.49 -44.87
C GLU A 262 -3.96 -4.03 -43.54
N ARG A 263 -4.45 -2.79 -43.45
CA ARG A 263 -5.16 -2.29 -42.26
C ARG A 263 -6.47 -3.04 -42.06
N MET A 264 -7.27 -3.19 -43.11
CA MET A 264 -8.52 -3.96 -43.09
C MET A 264 -8.30 -5.42 -42.70
N ASN A 265 -7.22 -6.03 -43.18
CA ASN A 265 -6.84 -7.40 -42.80
C ASN A 265 -6.41 -7.48 -41.32
N GLY A 266 -5.73 -6.45 -40.79
CA GLY A 266 -5.39 -6.33 -39.38
C GLY A 266 -6.61 -6.25 -38.46
N MET A 267 -7.57 -5.40 -38.83
CA MET A 267 -8.82 -5.21 -38.06
C MET A 267 -9.59 -6.53 -37.91
N LYS A 268 -9.62 -7.37 -38.96
CA LYS A 268 -10.27 -8.69 -38.93
C LYS A 268 -9.64 -9.67 -37.92
N VAL A 269 -8.40 -9.44 -37.48
CA VAL A 269 -7.66 -10.32 -36.55
C VAL A 269 -7.29 -9.62 -35.24
N GLY A 270 -7.91 -8.49 -34.92
CA GLY A 270 -7.68 -7.74 -33.68
C GLY A 270 -6.31 -7.03 -33.62
N LYS A 271 -5.68 -6.76 -34.76
CA LYS A 271 -4.41 -6.03 -34.86
C LYS A 271 -4.60 -4.71 -35.61
N SER A 272 -3.70 -3.76 -35.41
CA SER A 272 -3.73 -2.49 -36.16
C SER A 272 -3.44 -2.66 -37.66
N ARG A 273 -2.67 -3.69 -38.03
CA ARG A 273 -2.29 -3.99 -39.42
C ARG A 273 -1.85 -5.44 -39.59
N LEU A 274 -2.17 -6.05 -40.73
CA LEU A 274 -1.66 -7.36 -41.14
C LEU A 274 -1.00 -7.24 -42.53
N TYR A 275 0.33 -7.35 -42.55
CA TYR A 275 1.12 -7.23 -43.79
C TYR A 275 0.96 -8.43 -44.71
N PHE A 276 1.02 -8.21 -46.02
CA PHE A 276 1.12 -9.29 -47.01
C PHE A 276 2.42 -10.09 -46.82
N LYS A 277 2.37 -11.40 -47.08
CA LYS A 277 3.52 -12.29 -46.91
C LYS A 277 4.56 -12.04 -48.02
N LYS A 278 5.84 -12.17 -47.68
CA LYS A 278 6.94 -12.08 -48.66
C LYS A 278 6.76 -13.13 -49.75
N GLY A 279 6.84 -12.71 -51.03
CA GLY A 279 6.61 -13.56 -52.19
C GLY A 279 5.16 -13.60 -52.71
N THR A 280 4.24 -12.82 -52.14
CA THR A 280 2.92 -12.59 -52.77
C THR A 280 2.98 -11.41 -53.74
N HIS A 281 2.08 -11.41 -54.71
CA HIS A 281 1.98 -10.34 -55.72
C HIS A 281 1.85 -8.95 -55.07
N GLU A 282 1.03 -8.80 -54.03
CA GLU A 282 0.81 -7.53 -53.34
C GLU A 282 2.04 -7.07 -52.56
N TYR A 283 2.81 -8.01 -51.98
CA TYR A 283 4.07 -7.68 -51.31
C TYR A 283 5.11 -7.17 -52.31
N GLU A 284 5.25 -7.86 -53.44
CA GLU A 284 6.20 -7.50 -54.50
C GLU A 284 5.80 -6.20 -55.19
N ARG A 285 4.51 -6.01 -55.47
CA ARG A 285 3.99 -4.76 -56.04
C ARG A 285 4.21 -3.58 -55.09
N LYS A 286 3.96 -3.75 -53.79
CA LYS A 286 4.26 -2.72 -52.77
C LYS A 286 5.75 -2.39 -52.70
N ALA A 287 6.62 -3.39 -52.81
CA ALA A 287 8.07 -3.18 -52.81
C ALA A 287 8.50 -2.39 -54.06
N TYR A 288 8.01 -2.77 -55.23
CA TYR A 288 8.22 -2.06 -56.49
C TYR A 288 7.74 -0.61 -56.43
N LEU A 289 6.49 -0.38 -55.99
CA LEU A 289 5.92 0.96 -55.88
C LEU A 289 6.75 1.86 -54.95
N LYS A 290 7.20 1.32 -53.82
CA LYS A 290 8.09 2.04 -52.90
C LYS A 290 9.43 2.39 -53.54
N GLU A 291 10.00 1.49 -54.32
CA GLU A 291 11.29 1.71 -54.98
C GLU A 291 11.18 2.78 -56.07
N GLU A 292 10.13 2.72 -56.91
CA GLU A 292 9.89 3.71 -57.95
C GLU A 292 9.58 5.10 -57.37
N ILE A 293 8.73 5.18 -56.35
CA ILE A 293 8.44 6.44 -55.64
C ILE A 293 9.72 7.01 -55.01
N SER A 294 10.50 6.17 -54.32
CA SER A 294 11.74 6.60 -53.68
C SER A 294 12.81 7.01 -54.70
N ARG A 295 12.87 6.34 -55.86
CA ARG A 295 13.73 6.72 -56.97
C ARG A 295 13.35 8.11 -57.46
N PHE A 296 12.07 8.36 -57.73
CA PHE A 296 11.56 9.66 -58.15
C PHE A 296 11.87 10.77 -57.13
N GLU A 297 11.59 10.54 -55.84
CA GLU A 297 11.91 11.45 -54.74
C GLU A 297 13.41 11.80 -54.67
N SER A 298 14.29 10.86 -55.02
CA SER A 298 15.74 11.07 -55.00
C SER A 298 16.28 11.79 -56.24
N THR A 299 15.65 11.58 -57.40
CA THR A 299 16.13 12.10 -58.69
C THR A 299 15.53 13.45 -59.05
N HIS A 300 14.33 13.76 -58.59
CA HIS A 300 13.65 15.02 -58.92
C HIS A 300 13.90 16.08 -57.84
N SER A 301 14.87 16.96 -58.11
CA SER A 301 15.38 17.95 -57.14
C SER A 301 14.32 18.94 -56.65
N GLU A 302 13.38 19.32 -57.51
CA GLU A 302 12.32 20.28 -57.18
C GLU A 302 11.29 19.67 -56.21
N TYR A 303 10.78 18.47 -56.54
CA TYR A 303 9.88 17.72 -55.66
C TYR A 303 10.50 17.42 -54.29
N LYS A 304 11.77 17.03 -54.26
CA LYS A 304 12.52 16.83 -53.02
C LYS A 304 12.60 18.10 -52.17
N SER A 305 12.88 19.25 -52.80
CA SER A 305 12.93 20.54 -52.12
C SER A 305 11.57 20.93 -51.55
N LEU A 306 10.49 20.73 -52.31
CA LEU A 306 9.13 21.02 -51.86
C LEU A 306 8.67 20.11 -50.71
N LEU A 307 9.03 18.82 -50.73
CA LEU A 307 8.78 17.91 -49.61
C LEU A 307 9.51 18.33 -48.33
N GLU A 308 10.77 18.77 -48.44
CA GLU A 308 11.53 19.26 -47.28
C GLU A 308 10.93 20.57 -46.74
N GLN A 309 10.57 21.51 -47.62
CA GLN A 309 9.88 22.75 -47.22
C GLN A 309 8.53 22.46 -46.54
N LYS A 310 7.76 21.51 -47.06
CA LYS A 310 6.51 21.05 -46.43
C LYS A 310 6.77 20.48 -45.03
N ARG A 311 7.85 19.70 -44.85
CA ARG A 311 8.24 19.18 -43.53
C ARG A 311 8.60 20.31 -42.57
N GLU A 312 9.45 21.24 -42.99
CA GLU A 312 9.86 22.41 -42.18
C GLU A 312 8.66 23.27 -41.76
N ILE A 313 7.69 23.50 -42.65
CA ILE A 313 6.47 24.24 -42.33
C ILE A 313 5.62 23.49 -41.30
N ASN A 314 5.39 22.19 -41.48
CA ASN A 314 4.63 21.39 -40.52
C ASN A 314 5.29 21.37 -39.13
N ASP A 315 6.62 21.26 -39.07
CA ASP A 315 7.38 21.32 -37.80
C ASP A 315 7.21 22.69 -37.12
N ARG A 316 7.16 23.78 -37.91
CA ARG A 316 6.98 25.13 -37.40
C ARG A 316 5.56 25.39 -36.92
N ILE A 317 4.54 24.88 -37.63
CA ILE A 317 3.14 24.90 -37.19
C ILE A 317 2.99 24.10 -35.89
N PHE A 318 3.59 22.91 -35.79
CA PHE A 318 3.56 22.09 -34.58
C PHE A 318 4.19 22.79 -33.36
N LYS A 319 5.33 23.47 -33.55
CA LYS A 319 5.98 24.26 -32.49
C LYS A 319 5.16 25.47 -32.05
N LEU A 320 4.46 26.13 -32.97
CA LEU A 320 3.62 27.30 -32.64
C LEU A 320 2.31 26.89 -31.94
N SER A 321 1.75 25.74 -32.33
CA SER A 321 0.48 25.20 -31.83
C SER A 321 0.62 24.41 -30.52
N SER A 322 1.78 23.81 -30.26
CA SER A 322 2.06 23.12 -28.99
C SER A 322 2.77 24.04 -27.99
N ASN A 323 2.47 23.89 -26.69
CA ASN A 323 3.31 24.43 -25.61
C ASN A 323 4.46 23.46 -25.29
N SER A 324 4.88 22.65 -26.27
CA SER A 324 5.88 21.62 -26.09
C SER A 324 7.24 22.08 -26.57
N THR A 325 8.30 21.69 -25.87
CA THR A 325 9.69 22.00 -26.25
C THR A 325 10.52 20.74 -26.38
N ILE A 326 11.67 20.84 -27.04
CA ILE A 326 12.63 19.73 -27.14
C ILE A 326 13.14 19.24 -25.77
N TYR A 327 13.00 20.07 -24.73
CA TYR A 327 13.43 19.76 -23.38
C TYR A 327 12.43 18.90 -22.60
N ASP A 328 11.16 18.84 -23.01
CA ASP A 328 10.09 18.24 -22.23
C ASP A 328 10.35 16.76 -21.90
N ASN A 329 10.73 15.98 -22.92
CA ASN A 329 11.03 14.55 -22.74
C ASN A 329 12.23 14.32 -21.82
N VAL A 330 13.24 15.18 -21.90
CA VAL A 330 14.44 15.09 -21.05
C VAL A 330 14.09 15.43 -19.60
N ILE A 331 13.35 16.52 -19.39
CA ILE A 331 12.86 16.94 -18.07
C ILE A 331 12.01 15.84 -17.44
N LEU A 332 11.05 15.27 -18.17
CA LEU A 332 10.21 14.16 -17.69
C LEU A 332 11.05 12.91 -17.33
N GLY A 333 12.06 12.59 -18.14
CA GLY A 333 13.00 11.50 -17.85
C GLY A 333 13.85 11.75 -16.59
N ILE A 334 14.23 13.00 -16.30
CA ILE A 334 14.91 13.35 -15.05
C ILE A 334 13.97 13.23 -13.85
N PHE A 335 12.72 13.70 -13.95
CA PHE A 335 11.73 13.55 -12.86
C PHE A 335 11.45 12.07 -12.51
N ALA A 336 11.38 11.19 -13.51
CA ALA A 336 11.26 9.75 -13.27
C ALA A 336 12.46 9.21 -12.46
N ARG A 337 13.69 9.54 -12.88
CA ARG A 337 14.92 9.17 -12.15
C ARG A 337 14.95 9.73 -10.73
N ILE A 338 14.52 10.97 -10.51
CA ILE A 338 14.41 11.56 -9.17
C ILE A 338 13.44 10.77 -8.28
N SER A 339 12.28 10.39 -8.83
CA SER A 339 11.31 9.56 -8.10
C SER A 339 11.92 8.22 -7.67
N ASP A 340 12.66 7.55 -8.56
CA ASP A 340 13.34 6.29 -8.27
C ASP A 340 14.40 6.46 -7.16
N ILE A 341 15.24 7.50 -7.26
CA ILE A 341 16.26 7.81 -6.24
C ILE A 341 15.62 8.03 -4.85
N ILE A 342 14.50 8.78 -4.78
CA ILE A 342 13.83 9.05 -3.51
C ILE A 342 13.18 7.76 -2.96
N ASN A 343 12.60 6.91 -3.80
CA ASN A 343 12.04 5.62 -3.36
C ASN A 343 13.15 4.70 -2.83
N ASP A 344 14.32 4.68 -3.47
CA ASP A 344 15.49 3.93 -3.01
C ASP A 344 16.02 4.46 -1.67
N LEU A 345 16.04 5.78 -1.47
CA LEU A 345 16.37 6.39 -0.18
C LEU A 345 15.37 5.97 0.90
N ILE A 346 14.07 6.04 0.62
CA ILE A 346 13.02 5.61 1.56
C ILE A 346 13.19 4.12 1.91
N LYS A 347 13.45 3.28 0.91
CA LYS A 347 13.69 1.85 1.11
C LYS A 347 14.90 1.62 2.01
N LYS A 348 16.05 2.27 1.73
CA LYS A 348 17.25 2.16 2.57
C LYS A 348 16.99 2.58 4.01
N VAL A 349 16.21 3.63 4.25
CA VAL A 349 15.84 4.07 5.60
C VAL A 349 15.00 3.03 6.32
N ASN A 350 14.07 2.36 5.63
CA ASN A 350 13.24 1.29 6.20
C ASN A 350 14.02 -0.01 6.44
N ASP A 351 14.90 -0.41 5.52
CA ASP A 351 15.66 -1.67 5.60
C ASP A 351 16.70 -1.67 6.75
N THR A 352 17.01 -0.49 7.29
CA THR A 352 18.02 -0.28 8.35
C THR A 352 17.40 0.15 9.67
N GLU A 353 16.07 0.10 9.78
CA GLU A 353 15.34 0.41 11.01
C GLU A 353 15.42 -0.79 11.96
N GLU A 354 16.01 -0.58 13.14
CA GLU A 354 15.97 -1.57 14.22
C GLU A 354 14.57 -1.58 14.84
N LEU A 355 14.04 -2.77 15.10
CA LEU A 355 12.76 -2.91 15.79
C LEU A 355 12.94 -2.60 17.28
N ASN A 356 11.96 -1.90 17.86
CA ASN A 356 12.00 -1.64 19.30
C ASN A 356 11.61 -2.87 20.11
N ASP A 357 12.16 -2.95 21.32
CA ASP A 357 11.72 -3.93 22.31
C ASP A 357 10.27 -3.69 22.75
N VAL A 358 9.48 -4.76 22.81
CA VAL A 358 8.09 -4.71 23.27
C VAL A 358 8.03 -4.99 24.76
N THR A 359 7.49 -4.02 25.51
CA THR A 359 7.11 -4.22 26.92
C THR A 359 5.60 -4.11 27.08
N LEU A 360 5.00 -5.03 27.84
CA LEU A 360 3.55 -5.05 28.11
C LEU A 360 3.20 -4.64 29.55
N ASN A 361 4.18 -4.24 30.36
CA ASN A 361 4.04 -3.94 31.80
C ASN A 361 3.07 -2.78 32.09
N ASN A 362 2.82 -1.93 31.10
CA ASN A 362 1.92 -0.79 31.21
C ASN A 362 0.47 -1.14 30.86
N ILE A 363 0.19 -2.38 30.48
CA ILE A 363 -1.14 -2.89 30.21
C ILE A 363 -1.54 -3.83 31.35
N GLU A 364 -2.69 -3.60 31.94
CA GLU A 364 -3.27 -4.45 32.98
C GLU A 364 -4.60 -5.00 32.47
N VAL A 365 -4.77 -6.31 32.51
CA VAL A 365 -6.04 -6.98 32.16
C VAL A 365 -6.55 -7.73 33.39
N GLN A 366 -7.75 -7.38 33.84
CA GLN A 366 -8.43 -8.02 34.96
C GLN A 366 -9.09 -9.33 34.54
N SER A 367 -9.39 -10.23 35.49
CA SER A 367 -10.05 -11.52 35.23
C SER A 367 -11.42 -11.39 34.55
N ASN A 368 -12.14 -10.31 34.83
CA ASN A 368 -13.40 -10.00 34.13
C ASN A 368 -13.20 -9.54 32.68
N GLY A 369 -11.96 -9.44 32.20
CA GLY A 369 -11.57 -9.00 30.87
C GLY A 369 -11.58 -7.49 30.64
N ASN A 370 -11.66 -6.69 31.70
CA ASN A 370 -11.43 -5.25 31.62
C ASN A 370 -9.94 -4.97 31.44
N ILE A 371 -9.62 -4.01 30.57
CA ILE A 371 -8.26 -3.59 30.27
C ILE A 371 -8.02 -2.16 30.73
N CYS A 372 -6.83 -1.89 31.21
CA CYS A 372 -6.35 -0.56 31.53
C CYS A 372 -4.93 -0.39 31.00
N VAL A 373 -4.67 0.74 30.35
CA VAL A 373 -3.36 1.09 29.81
C VAL A 373 -2.86 2.34 30.51
N LYS A 374 -1.66 2.24 31.08
CA LYS A 374 -0.94 3.33 31.72
C LYS A 374 0.05 3.92 30.72
N VAL A 375 0.14 5.25 30.68
CA VAL A 375 1.08 5.96 29.81
C VAL A 375 1.73 7.06 30.64
N ALA A 376 2.97 6.83 31.07
CA ALA A 376 3.66 7.76 31.97
C ALA A 376 3.97 9.12 31.33
N SER A 377 4.10 9.15 30.00
CA SER A 377 4.44 10.33 29.21
C SER A 377 3.23 11.20 28.79
N ALA A 378 2.00 10.75 29.04
CA ALA A 378 0.78 11.41 28.57
C ALA A 378 -0.02 12.06 29.70
N SER A 379 -0.87 13.02 29.35
CA SER A 379 -1.75 13.66 30.33
C SER A 379 -2.82 12.67 30.84
N GLN A 380 -3.28 12.87 32.07
CA GLN A 380 -4.36 12.05 32.65
C GLN A 380 -5.62 12.05 31.78
N ALA A 381 -5.96 13.19 31.17
CA ALA A 381 -7.11 13.35 30.29
C ALA A 381 -7.01 12.45 29.05
N GLU A 382 -5.84 12.39 28.40
CA GLU A 382 -5.62 11.51 27.25
C GLU A 382 -5.71 10.04 27.61
N VAL A 383 -5.06 9.65 28.72
CA VAL A 383 -5.04 8.26 29.19
C VAL A 383 -6.44 7.79 29.56
N GLU A 384 -7.23 8.63 30.24
CA GLU A 384 -8.61 8.32 30.57
C GLU A 384 -9.49 8.18 29.31
N TYR A 385 -9.39 9.11 28.35
CA TYR A 385 -10.18 8.98 27.11
C TYR A 385 -9.78 7.74 26.30
N PHE A 386 -8.48 7.44 26.20
CA PHE A 386 -7.99 6.22 25.56
C PHE A 386 -8.61 4.96 26.18
N ASN A 387 -8.55 4.86 27.51
CA ASN A 387 -9.10 3.71 28.23
C ASN A 387 -10.63 3.61 28.11
N VAL A 388 -11.35 4.73 28.07
CA VAL A 388 -12.78 4.76 27.76
C VAL A 388 -13.05 4.20 26.38
N ALA A 389 -12.31 4.64 25.36
CA ALA A 389 -12.48 4.15 23.99
C ALA A 389 -12.18 2.65 23.86
N LEU A 390 -11.05 2.22 24.41
CA LEU A 390 -10.62 0.82 24.37
C LEU A 390 -11.60 -0.09 25.12
N SER A 391 -12.02 0.29 26.33
CA SER A 391 -12.97 -0.48 27.13
C SER A 391 -14.33 -0.58 26.43
N TYR A 392 -14.77 0.51 25.79
CA TYR A 392 -16.02 0.50 25.02
C TYR A 392 -15.96 -0.48 23.84
N ILE A 393 -14.85 -0.52 23.09
CA ILE A 393 -14.66 -1.48 22.00
C ILE A 393 -14.71 -2.92 22.52
N ILE A 394 -14.00 -3.21 23.61
CA ILE A 394 -13.94 -4.56 24.19
C ILE A 394 -15.29 -5.02 24.73
N ALA A 395 -16.06 -4.11 25.31
CA ALA A 395 -17.41 -4.40 25.80
C ALA A 395 -18.44 -4.56 24.68
N ASN A 396 -18.18 -4.02 23.49
CA ASN A 396 -19.09 -4.01 22.34
C ASN A 396 -18.39 -4.56 21.09
N PRO A 397 -17.98 -5.85 21.09
CA PRO A 397 -17.33 -6.45 19.93
C PRO A 397 -18.27 -6.42 18.73
N THR A 398 -17.77 -5.98 17.57
CA THR A 398 -18.55 -5.98 16.33
C THR A 398 -18.08 -7.10 15.42
N SER A 399 -19.01 -7.78 14.75
CA SER A 399 -18.71 -8.76 13.69
C SER A 399 -18.66 -8.12 12.30
N GLU A 400 -19.08 -6.86 12.18
CA GLU A 400 -19.12 -6.14 10.93
C GLU A 400 -17.76 -5.49 10.58
N PRO A 401 -17.43 -5.34 9.29
CA PRO A 401 -16.28 -4.55 8.89
C PRO A 401 -16.34 -3.13 9.47
N ILE A 402 -15.18 -2.57 9.81
CA ILE A 402 -15.09 -1.20 10.31
C ILE A 402 -15.69 -0.25 9.27
N SER A 403 -16.65 0.57 9.69
CA SER A 403 -17.37 1.54 8.86
C SER A 403 -17.28 2.95 9.44
N ASP A 404 -17.51 3.98 8.62
CA ASP A 404 -17.62 5.35 9.13
C ASP A 404 -18.72 5.47 10.19
N ALA A 405 -19.83 4.72 10.05
CA ALA A 405 -20.91 4.71 11.03
C ALA A 405 -20.47 4.14 12.38
N LEU A 406 -19.70 3.04 12.38
CA LEU A 406 -19.12 2.47 13.59
C LEU A 406 -18.23 3.48 14.30
N ILE A 407 -17.34 4.16 13.56
CA ILE A 407 -16.44 5.17 14.14
C ILE A 407 -17.22 6.35 14.71
N LEU A 408 -18.23 6.86 14.00
CA LEU A 408 -19.05 7.97 14.50
C LEU A 408 -19.85 7.57 15.75
N ASN A 409 -20.34 6.33 15.81
CA ASN A 409 -21.01 5.82 17.00
C ASN A 409 -20.03 5.70 18.18
N LEU A 410 -18.85 5.14 17.94
CA LEU A 410 -17.80 5.02 18.95
C LEU A 410 -17.41 6.40 19.49
N ILE A 411 -17.21 7.40 18.64
CA ILE A 411 -16.91 8.78 19.06
C ILE A 411 -18.03 9.36 19.92
N LYS A 412 -19.29 9.16 19.52
CA LYS A 412 -20.46 9.65 20.25
C LYS A 412 -20.55 9.02 21.63
N GLU A 413 -20.53 7.69 21.72
CA GLU A 413 -20.75 6.96 22.98
C GLU A 413 -19.56 7.14 23.93
N THR A 414 -18.33 7.02 23.43
CA THR A 414 -17.12 7.25 24.25
C THR A 414 -17.02 8.71 24.71
N GLY A 415 -17.43 9.68 23.88
CA GLY A 415 -17.47 11.08 24.26
C GLY A 415 -18.50 11.39 25.36
N ILE A 416 -19.65 10.71 25.35
CA ILE A 416 -20.65 10.80 26.43
C ILE A 416 -20.09 10.23 27.74
N ILE A 417 -19.50 9.03 27.70
CA ILE A 417 -18.90 8.39 28.88
C ILE A 417 -17.76 9.25 29.43
N TYR A 418 -16.87 9.73 28.57
CA TYR A 418 -15.72 10.54 28.99
C TYR A 418 -16.15 11.86 29.62
N LYS A 419 -17.19 12.51 29.10
CA LYS A 419 -17.76 13.76 29.67
C LYS A 419 -18.23 13.60 31.12
N SER A 420 -18.53 12.38 31.57
CA SER A 420 -18.92 12.11 32.96
C SER A 420 -17.72 12.02 33.92
N LEU A 421 -16.49 11.95 33.40
CA LEU A 421 -15.27 11.82 34.19
C LEU A 421 -14.70 13.20 34.61
N PRO A 422 -14.02 13.29 35.77
CA PRO A 422 -13.45 14.55 36.25
C PRO A 422 -12.43 15.18 35.29
N SER A 423 -11.59 14.37 34.62
CA SER A 423 -10.55 14.89 33.71
C SER A 423 -11.12 15.62 32.49
N SER A 424 -12.37 15.37 32.13
CA SER A 424 -13.03 16.02 30.99
C SER A 424 -13.19 17.53 31.16
N SER A 425 -13.12 18.02 32.40
CA SER A 425 -13.18 19.45 32.72
C SER A 425 -11.82 20.15 32.67
N SER A 426 -10.71 19.41 32.47
CA SER A 426 -9.38 20.02 32.29
C SER A 426 -9.27 20.76 30.95
N ALA A 427 -8.20 21.54 30.75
CA ALA A 427 -7.94 22.19 29.47
C ALA A 427 -7.79 21.16 28.33
N GLU A 428 -7.03 20.10 28.59
CA GLU A 428 -6.81 18.97 27.68
C GLU A 428 -8.10 18.17 27.44
N GLY A 429 -8.87 17.88 28.50
CA GLY A 429 -10.15 17.17 28.40
C GLY A 429 -11.18 17.94 27.56
N ASN A 430 -11.24 19.27 27.71
CA ASN A 430 -12.08 20.13 26.87
C ASN A 430 -11.61 20.11 25.41
N ALA A 431 -10.30 20.15 25.16
CA ALA A 431 -9.73 20.08 23.81
C ALA A 431 -10.07 18.74 23.12
N ILE A 432 -9.99 17.62 23.85
CA ILE A 432 -10.41 16.30 23.39
C ILE A 432 -11.89 16.33 22.98
N LEU A 433 -12.80 16.74 23.88
CA LEU A 433 -14.23 16.79 23.62
C LEU A 433 -14.59 17.71 22.44
N GLN A 434 -13.90 18.85 22.33
CA GLN A 434 -14.10 19.78 21.22
C GLN A 434 -13.67 19.16 19.89
N CYS A 435 -12.49 18.52 19.83
CA CYS A 435 -11.99 17.85 18.63
C CYS A 435 -12.95 16.74 18.17
N LEU A 436 -13.44 15.90 19.10
CA LEU A 436 -14.40 14.84 18.81
C LEU A 436 -15.70 15.38 18.20
N ARG A 437 -16.25 16.46 18.77
CA ARG A 437 -17.46 17.13 18.24
C ARG A 437 -17.22 17.70 16.85
N GLN A 438 -16.11 18.42 16.66
CA GLN A 438 -15.77 19.01 15.36
C GLN A 438 -15.56 17.94 14.29
N TYR A 439 -14.92 16.82 14.62
CA TYR A 439 -14.77 15.72 13.68
C TYR A 439 -16.11 15.07 13.32
N TRP A 440 -16.99 14.88 14.31
CA TRP A 440 -18.34 14.39 14.07
C TRP A 440 -19.13 15.35 13.16
N ASP A 441 -19.07 16.65 13.41
CA ASP A 441 -19.72 17.68 12.58
C ASP A 441 -19.12 17.71 11.16
N TYR A 442 -17.80 17.55 11.04
CA TYR A 442 -17.10 17.49 9.75
C TYR A 442 -17.59 16.31 8.90
N LYS A 443 -17.66 15.12 9.48
CA LYS A 443 -18.19 13.92 8.78
C LYS A 443 -19.66 14.06 8.39
N ASN A 444 -20.43 14.85 9.14
CA ASN A 444 -21.80 15.20 8.83
C ASN A 444 -21.95 16.47 7.96
N ARG A 445 -20.86 16.97 7.37
CA ARG A 445 -20.84 18.16 6.48
C ARG A 445 -21.39 19.44 7.12
N ARG A 446 -21.31 19.55 8.44
CA ARG A 446 -21.74 20.75 9.21
C ARG A 446 -20.63 21.79 9.34
N VAL A 447 -19.37 21.35 9.28
CA VAL A 447 -18.19 22.22 9.27
C VAL A 447 -17.23 21.80 8.15
N PRO A 448 -16.45 22.74 7.57
CA PRO A 448 -15.57 22.44 6.44
C PRO A 448 -14.27 21.73 6.84
N SER A 449 -13.86 21.82 8.11
CA SER A 449 -12.63 21.21 8.62
C SER A 449 -12.67 21.04 10.14
N PHE A 450 -11.69 20.32 10.69
CA PHE A 450 -11.46 20.14 12.12
C PHE A 450 -9.95 20.16 12.41
N SER A 451 -9.57 20.43 13.66
CA SER A 451 -8.17 20.40 14.10
C SER A 451 -7.95 19.39 15.22
N ILE A 452 -6.83 18.67 15.15
CA ILE A 452 -6.37 17.75 16.20
C ILE A 452 -5.35 18.51 17.06
N PRO A 453 -5.46 18.49 18.40
CA PRO A 453 -4.47 19.09 19.30
C PRO A 453 -3.05 18.60 19.03
N ASN A 454 -2.08 19.51 19.00
CA ASN A 454 -0.69 19.21 18.62
C ASN A 454 0.17 18.65 19.75
N ASP A 455 -0.28 18.81 20.99
CA ASP A 455 0.40 18.49 22.25
C ASP A 455 -0.11 17.20 22.92
N LEU A 456 -1.19 16.62 22.39
CA LEU A 456 -1.81 15.40 22.93
C LEU A 456 -1.44 14.18 22.07
N ASN A 457 -0.27 13.60 22.31
CA ASN A 457 0.33 12.54 21.47
C ASN A 457 -0.51 11.23 21.43
N VAL A 458 -1.08 10.83 22.57
CA VAL A 458 -1.93 9.63 22.63
C VAL A 458 -3.24 9.92 21.91
N PHE A 459 -3.80 11.12 22.12
CA PHE A 459 -5.03 11.51 21.44
C PHE A 459 -4.87 11.66 19.92
N GLN A 460 -3.73 12.14 19.43
CA GLN A 460 -3.39 12.12 18.00
C GLN A 460 -3.45 10.72 17.40
N SER A 461 -3.03 9.72 18.16
CA SER A 461 -3.04 8.32 17.74
C SER A 461 -4.46 7.77 17.70
N ILE A 462 -5.29 8.11 18.69
CA ILE A 462 -6.74 7.81 18.68
C ILE A 462 -7.41 8.42 17.45
N MET A 463 -7.17 9.71 17.19
CA MET A 463 -7.73 10.39 16.03
C MET A 463 -7.22 9.82 14.71
N SER A 464 -5.98 9.35 14.65
CA SER A 464 -5.43 8.71 13.45
C SER A 464 -6.19 7.43 13.09
N PHE A 465 -6.55 6.62 14.09
CA PHE A 465 -7.46 5.50 13.91
C PHE A 465 -8.84 5.97 13.44
N TYR A 466 -9.46 6.97 14.10
CA TYR A 466 -10.78 7.44 13.69
C TYR A 466 -10.83 8.05 12.28
N VAL A 467 -9.75 8.68 11.83
CA VAL A 467 -9.66 9.33 10.51
C VAL A 467 -9.37 8.32 9.40
N LYS A 468 -8.55 7.30 9.66
CA LYS A 468 -8.15 6.27 8.68
C LYS A 468 -8.40 4.84 9.19
N PRO A 469 -9.66 4.48 9.53
CA PRO A 469 -9.94 3.26 10.29
C PRO A 469 -9.83 1.96 9.46
N PHE A 470 -9.81 2.04 8.13
CA PHE A 470 -10.02 0.89 7.23
C PHE A 470 -8.78 0.03 7.00
N GLY A 471 -7.59 0.48 7.42
CA GLY A 471 -6.37 -0.29 7.24
C GLY A 471 -5.21 0.31 8.03
N TYR A 472 -4.40 -0.56 8.64
CA TYR A 472 -3.23 -0.14 9.42
C TYR A 472 -2.22 0.64 8.58
N ASP A 473 -2.09 0.34 7.28
CA ASP A 473 -1.22 1.06 6.35
C ASP A 473 -1.72 2.49 6.10
N GLN A 474 -3.03 2.71 6.10
CA GLN A 474 -3.62 4.04 5.98
C GLN A 474 -3.41 4.86 7.26
N ILE A 475 -3.56 4.23 8.44
CA ILE A 475 -3.25 4.85 9.73
C ILE A 475 -1.77 5.25 9.75
N GLU A 476 -0.86 4.33 9.41
CA GLU A 476 0.58 4.57 9.45
C GLU A 476 1.00 5.69 8.49
N ARG A 477 0.50 5.68 7.25
CA ARG A 477 0.75 6.77 6.29
C ARG A 477 0.23 8.11 6.78
N TYR A 478 -0.95 8.13 7.40
CA TYR A 478 -1.54 9.35 7.94
C TYR A 478 -0.69 9.91 9.09
N MET A 479 -0.31 9.06 10.04
CA MET A 479 0.55 9.44 11.17
C MET A 479 1.92 9.92 10.70
N LEU A 480 2.52 9.25 9.71
CA LEU A 480 3.80 9.65 9.13
C LEU A 480 3.73 11.03 8.45
N ASN A 481 2.65 11.30 7.70
CA ASN A 481 2.42 12.59 7.07
C ASN A 481 2.18 13.72 8.09
N LYS A 482 1.58 13.39 9.24
CA LYS A 482 1.29 14.33 10.32
C LYS A 482 2.38 14.41 11.39
N ARG A 483 3.42 13.58 11.29
CA ARG A 483 4.52 13.46 12.26
C ARG A 483 4.05 13.05 13.67
N TYR A 484 3.05 12.18 13.75
CA TYR A 484 2.56 11.61 15.00
C TYR A 484 3.33 10.33 15.33
N ALA A 485 3.90 10.24 16.53
CA ALA A 485 4.85 9.18 16.89
C ALA A 485 4.20 7.92 17.51
N GLU A 486 3.11 8.08 18.25
CA GLU A 486 2.61 7.05 19.18
C GLU A 486 1.65 6.01 18.56
N LYS A 487 2.06 5.36 17.47
CA LYS A 487 1.17 4.47 16.70
C LYS A 487 0.67 3.22 17.44
N SER A 488 1.34 2.83 18.53
CA SER A 488 0.93 1.71 19.40
C SER A 488 -0.52 1.82 19.85
N TYR A 489 -0.96 3.02 20.23
CA TYR A 489 -2.34 3.25 20.69
C TYR A 489 -3.36 3.23 19.55
N ALA A 490 -2.99 3.73 18.36
CA ALA A 490 -3.86 3.67 17.18
C ALA A 490 -4.08 2.20 16.74
N PHE A 491 -3.01 1.42 16.67
CA PHE A 491 -3.05 0.01 16.31
C PHE A 491 -3.72 -0.85 17.37
N MET A 492 -3.60 -0.51 18.65
CA MET A 492 -4.31 -1.19 19.73
C MET A 492 -5.82 -1.07 19.58
N LEU A 493 -6.35 0.14 19.32
CA LEU A 493 -7.79 0.35 19.07
C LEU A 493 -8.25 -0.34 17.80
N TRP A 494 -7.47 -0.21 16.72
CA TRP A 494 -7.78 -0.87 15.44
C TRP A 494 -7.82 -2.39 15.57
N GLY A 495 -6.82 -2.97 16.25
CA GLY A 495 -6.74 -4.40 16.50
C GLY A 495 -7.84 -4.92 17.42
N ALA A 496 -8.27 -4.12 18.40
CA ALA A 496 -9.44 -4.42 19.23
C ALA A 496 -10.72 -4.46 18.38
N CYS A 497 -10.93 -3.48 17.50
CA CYS A 497 -12.13 -3.44 16.65
C CYS A 497 -12.23 -4.64 15.68
N LEU A 498 -11.09 -5.14 15.18
CA LEU A 498 -11.07 -6.28 14.27
C LEU A 498 -11.08 -7.64 14.99
N GLY A 499 -10.42 -7.72 16.13
CA GLY A 499 -10.03 -8.98 16.75
C GLY A 499 -8.89 -9.68 16.01
N TYR A 500 -8.12 -10.50 16.74
CA TYR A 500 -6.92 -11.16 16.23
C TYR A 500 -7.17 -12.04 14.99
N ALA A 501 -8.29 -12.76 14.98
CA ALA A 501 -8.68 -13.64 13.87
C ALA A 501 -8.78 -12.90 12.52
N SER A 502 -9.07 -11.60 12.53
CA SER A 502 -9.23 -10.77 11.32
C SER A 502 -7.99 -9.93 10.98
N LEU A 503 -6.94 -9.92 11.83
CA LEU A 503 -5.72 -9.16 11.55
C LEU A 503 -4.95 -9.73 10.35
N PRO A 504 -4.52 -8.95 9.34
CA PRO A 504 -3.84 -9.52 8.18
C PRO A 504 -2.48 -10.14 8.53
N LYS A 505 -2.05 -11.14 7.74
CA LYS A 505 -0.72 -11.75 7.87
C LYS A 505 0.42 -10.74 7.78
N THR A 506 0.31 -9.76 6.88
CA THR A 506 1.30 -8.69 6.72
C THR A 506 1.46 -7.83 7.97
N PHE A 507 0.44 -7.75 8.81
CA PHE A 507 0.49 -7.04 10.09
C PHE A 507 1.16 -7.90 11.17
N THR A 508 0.81 -9.19 11.23
CA THR A 508 1.23 -10.08 12.33
C THR A 508 2.60 -10.74 12.11
N ASN A 509 3.05 -10.92 10.87
CA ASN A 509 4.28 -11.63 10.55
C ASN A 509 5.54 -11.05 11.20
N ILE A 510 5.64 -9.73 11.31
CA ILE A 510 6.81 -9.09 11.92
C ILE A 510 7.04 -9.53 13.37
N ILE A 511 5.98 -9.95 14.08
CA ILE A 511 6.06 -10.48 15.44
C ILE A 511 6.44 -11.97 15.39
N TYR A 512 5.75 -12.75 14.55
CA TYR A 512 5.83 -14.21 14.57
C TYR A 512 7.00 -14.82 13.79
N GLN A 513 7.82 -13.98 13.14
CA GLN A 513 9.06 -14.40 12.47
C GLN A 513 10.24 -14.55 13.44
N ASP A 514 10.19 -13.93 14.62
CA ASP A 514 11.27 -13.96 15.61
C ASP A 514 10.76 -14.49 16.95
N SER A 515 11.40 -15.54 17.46
CA SER A 515 11.01 -16.15 18.72
C SER A 515 11.26 -15.29 19.95
N GLU A 516 12.23 -14.40 19.91
CA GLU A 516 12.48 -13.47 21.01
C GLU A 516 11.37 -12.41 21.11
N LEU A 517 10.70 -12.12 20.00
CA LEU A 517 9.57 -11.18 19.96
C LEU A 517 8.24 -11.83 20.38
N TYR A 518 7.87 -12.98 19.82
CA TYR A 518 6.52 -13.52 20.07
C TYR A 518 6.40 -14.28 21.40
N LYS A 519 7.47 -14.88 21.95
CA LYS A 519 7.38 -15.70 23.18
C LYS A 519 6.86 -14.89 24.38
N PRO A 520 7.41 -13.70 24.72
CA PRO A 520 6.91 -12.92 25.86
C PRO A 520 5.47 -12.47 25.68
N ILE A 521 5.07 -12.15 24.44
CA ILE A 521 3.70 -11.74 24.10
C ILE A 521 2.74 -12.93 24.29
N ASP A 522 3.10 -14.11 23.82
CA ASP A 522 2.30 -15.32 23.99
C ASP A 522 2.15 -15.69 25.47
N GLU A 523 3.22 -15.62 26.27
CA GLU A 523 3.18 -15.89 27.71
C GLU A 523 2.23 -14.94 28.46
N TYR A 524 2.27 -13.66 28.09
CA TYR A 524 1.34 -12.66 28.63
C TYR A 524 -0.11 -12.95 28.23
N LEU A 525 -0.35 -13.28 26.96
CA LEU A 525 -1.68 -13.65 26.46
C LEU A 525 -2.23 -14.92 27.12
N GLU A 526 -1.37 -15.91 27.40
CA GLU A 526 -1.75 -17.12 28.13
C GLU A 526 -2.19 -16.80 29.57
N THR A 527 -1.55 -15.83 30.22
CA THR A 527 -1.95 -15.36 31.56
C THR A 527 -3.34 -14.72 31.51
N ILE A 528 -3.60 -13.87 30.51
CA ILE A 528 -4.93 -13.27 30.29
C ILE A 528 -5.99 -14.35 30.05
N ARG A 529 -5.69 -15.32 29.18
CA ARG A 529 -6.61 -16.39 28.82
C ARG A 529 -7.02 -17.21 30.04
N LYS A 530 -6.06 -17.58 30.89
CA LYS A 530 -6.34 -18.31 32.14
C LYS A 530 -7.23 -17.50 33.07
N GLY A 531 -6.94 -16.21 33.25
CA GLY A 531 -7.75 -15.32 34.08
C GLY A 531 -9.18 -15.10 33.58
N LEU A 532 -9.47 -15.28 32.27
CA LEU A 532 -10.83 -15.23 31.73
C LEU A 532 -11.63 -16.53 31.93
N LEU A 533 -10.93 -17.64 32.23
CA LEU A 533 -11.53 -18.96 32.44
C LEU A 533 -11.79 -19.26 33.93
N GLU A 534 -11.17 -18.49 34.82
CA GLU A 534 -11.41 -18.45 36.28
C GLU A 534 -12.56 -17.49 36.62
#